data_AF-A0A9D9VMW2-F1
#
_entry.id   AF-A0A9D9VMW2-F1
#
_cell.length_a   1.000
_cell.length_b   1.000
_cell.length_c   1.000
_cell.angle_alpha   90.00
_cell.angle_beta   90.00
_cell.angle_gamma   90.00
#
_symmetry.space_group_name_H-M   'P 1'
#
loop_
_entity.id
_entity.type
_entity.pdbx_description
1 polymer ?
#
loop_
_entity_poly.entity_id
_entity_poly.type
_entity_poly.pdbx_seq_one_letter_code
_entity_poly.pdbx_strand_id
1 'polypeptide(L)' 'MYQCRDGKSVYAVYVEGAVKLELSDLRARTLPQTVAGSGARYATLNGDFVFWSKGDTAFIQENNILTFTDCIRS' A
#
# COMPACT_ATOMS: atom_id res chain seq x y z
N MET A 1 2.60 1.81 11.32
CA MET A 1 3.26 2.41 10.13
C MET A 1 4.00 1.28 9.40
N TYR A 2 4.39 1.45 8.14
CA TYR A 2 5.32 0.52 7.50
C TYR A 2 6.63 1.23 7.14
N GLN A 3 7.76 0.65 7.54
CA GLN A 3 9.10 1.07 7.14
C GLN A 3 9.53 0.21 5.96
N CYS A 4 9.93 0.84 4.86
CA CYS A 4 10.29 0.17 3.61
C CYS A 4 11.78 0.32 3.31
N ARG A 5 12.25 -0.35 2.26
CA ARG A 5 13.60 -0.15 1.72
C ARG A 5 13.84 1.34 1.34
N ASP A 6 15.10 1.73 1.31
CA ASP A 6 15.58 3.06 0.86
C ASP A 6 15.07 4.23 1.71
N GLY A 7 14.78 3.97 3.00
CA GLY A 7 14.28 4.98 3.94
C GLY A 7 12.85 5.44 3.62
N LYS A 8 12.13 4.71 2.76
CA LYS A 8 10.74 5.01 2.43
C LYS A 8 9.80 4.53 3.53
N SER A 9 8.61 5.12 3.61
CA SER A 9 7.58 4.69 4.54
C SER A 9 6.18 4.83 3.98
N VAL A 10 5.29 3.99 4.49
CA VAL A 10 3.84 4.04 4.22
C VAL A 10 3.11 4.16 5.55
N TYR A 11 2.40 5.27 5.75
CA TYR A 11 1.43 5.42 6.81
C TYR A 11 0.05 5.02 6.28
N ALA A 12 -0.54 3.96 6.82
CA ALA A 12 -1.79 3.39 6.36
C ALA A 12 -2.87 3.51 7.45
N VAL A 13 -3.97 4.18 7.13
CA VAL A 13 -5.17 4.26 7.96
C VAL A 13 -6.28 3.48 7.27
N TYR A 14 -6.66 2.35 7.85
CA TYR A 14 -7.74 1.51 7.35
C TYR A 14 -9.09 2.07 7.77
N VAL A 15 -10.00 2.17 6.81
CA VAL A 15 -11.39 2.57 7.01
C VAL A 15 -12.29 1.52 6.37
N GLU A 16 -13.60 1.58 6.59
CA GLU A 16 -14.53 0.62 5.99
C GLU A 16 -14.41 0.63 4.46
N GLY A 17 -14.05 -0.52 3.88
CA GLY A 17 -13.91 -0.71 2.44
C GLY A 17 -12.76 0.01 1.76
N ALA A 18 -11.86 0.68 2.48
CA ALA A 18 -10.75 1.43 1.88
C ALA A 18 -9.53 1.60 2.81
N VAL A 19 -8.44 2.12 2.26
CA VAL A 19 -7.26 2.55 3.02
C VAL A 19 -6.85 3.95 2.58
N LYS A 20 -6.51 4.80 3.55
CA LYS A 20 -5.85 6.08 3.32
C LYS A 20 -4.35 5.90 3.54
N LEU A 21 -3.57 6.29 2.55
CA LEU A 21 -2.11 6.18 2.54
C LEU A 21 -1.49 7.57 2.54
N GLU A 22 -0.49 7.76 3.38
CA GLU A 22 0.48 8.85 3.28
C GLU A 22 1.86 8.22 3.07
N LEU A 23 2.53 8.64 2.00
CA LEU A 23 3.82 8.09 1.58
C LEU A 23 4.94 9.06 1.98
N SER A 24 6.13 8.52 2.24
CA SER A 24 7.33 9.32 2.56
C SER A 24 7.74 10.32 1.46
N ASP A 25 7.24 10.14 0.24
CA ASP A 25 7.47 11.06 -0.89
C ASP A 25 6.39 12.16 -1.01
N LEU A 26 5.66 12.40 0.10
CA LEU A 26 4.63 13.44 0.24
C LEU A 26 3.35 13.20 -0.56
N ARG A 27 3.20 12.04 -1.20
CA ARG A 27 1.95 11.66 -1.87
C ARG A 27 0.96 11.08 -0.88
N ALA A 28 -0.31 11.40 -1.08
CA ALA A 28 -1.44 10.78 -0.38
C ALA A 28 -2.40 10.11 -1.36
N ARG A 29 -2.99 8.98 -0.94
CA ARG A 29 -3.95 8.20 -1.74
C ARG A 29 -5.04 7.62 -0.86
N THR A 30 -6.26 7.55 -1.38
CA THR A 30 -7.31 6.70 -0.81
C THR A 30 -7.62 5.62 -1.82
N LEU A 31 -7.54 4.36 -1.41
CA LEU A 31 -7.72 3.21 -2.28
C LEU A 31 -8.86 2.33 -1.77
N PRO A 32 -9.84 1.99 -2.61
CA PRO A 32 -10.85 0.99 -2.25
C PRO A 32 -10.21 -0.39 -2.10
N GLN A 33 -10.77 -1.20 -1.20
CA GLN A 33 -10.45 -2.60 -1.09
C GLN A 33 -10.95 -3.35 -2.33
N THR A 34 -10.15 -4.27 -2.82
CA THR A 34 -10.44 -5.10 -3.99
C THR A 34 -10.25 -6.57 -3.65
N VAL A 35 -10.76 -7.46 -4.51
CA VAL A 35 -10.64 -8.91 -4.32
C VAL A 35 -9.17 -9.31 -4.19
N ALA A 36 -8.88 -10.16 -3.21
CA ALA A 36 -7.55 -10.67 -2.91
C ALA A 36 -7.63 -12.17 -2.62
N GLY A 37 -6.66 -12.95 -3.11
CA GLY A 37 -6.53 -14.37 -2.77
C GLY A 37 -5.88 -14.61 -1.40
N SER A 38 -5.07 -13.68 -0.92
CA SER A 38 -4.43 -13.71 0.41
C SER A 38 -4.01 -12.30 0.81
N GLY A 39 -4.20 -11.96 2.09
CA GLY A 39 -3.98 -10.60 2.57
C GLY A 39 -5.07 -9.63 2.08
N ALA A 40 -4.77 -8.34 2.15
CA ALA A 40 -5.64 -7.27 1.71
C ALA A 40 -5.01 -6.55 0.50
N ARG A 41 -5.82 -6.35 -0.54
CA ARG A 41 -5.45 -5.63 -1.76
C ARG A 41 -6.29 -4.37 -1.87
N TYR A 42 -5.64 -3.23 -2.02
CA TYR A 42 -6.30 -1.95 -2.26
C TYR A 42 -5.75 -1.36 -3.54
N ALA A 43 -6.62 -0.93 -4.46
CA ALA A 43 -6.17 -0.52 -5.78
C ALA A 43 -7.06 0.55 -6.40
N THR A 44 -6.49 1.34 -7.31
CA THR A 44 -7.26 2.15 -8.26
C THR A 44 -8.09 1.26 -9.19
N LEU A 45 -9.11 1.85 -9.83
CA LEU A 45 -10.04 1.12 -10.71
C LEU A 45 -9.33 0.43 -11.88
N ASN A 46 -8.34 1.10 -12.48
CA ASN A 46 -7.51 0.58 -13.56
C ASN A 46 -6.31 -0.26 -13.06
N GLY A 47 -6.10 -0.34 -11.75
CA GLY A 47 -5.01 -1.12 -11.15
C GLY A 47 -3.61 -0.55 -11.39
N ASP A 48 -3.48 0.71 -11.79
CA ASP A 48 -2.20 1.38 -11.99
C ASP A 48 -1.47 1.71 -10.67
N PHE A 49 -2.19 1.70 -9.55
CA PHE A 49 -1.65 1.86 -8.21
C PHE A 49 -2.26 0.79 -7.32
N VAL A 50 -1.42 -0.07 -6.75
CA VAL A 50 -1.85 -1.19 -5.91
C VAL A 50 -1.05 -1.20 -4.62
N PHE A 51 -1.75 -1.17 -3.50
CA PHE A 51 -1.19 -1.42 -2.17
C PHE A 51 -1.59 -2.82 -1.70
N TRP A 52 -0.60 -3.61 -1.35
CA TRP A 52 -0.79 -4.92 -0.73
C TRP A 52 -0.36 -4.88 0.72
N SER A 53 -1.17 -5.48 1.58
CA SER A 53 -0.87 -5.67 3.00
C SER A 53 -1.16 -7.11 3.40
N LYS A 54 -0.19 -7.78 4.01
CA LYS A 54 -0.31 -9.17 4.44
C LYS A 54 0.45 -9.41 5.74
N GLY A 55 -0.29 -9.59 6.84
CA GLY A 55 0.32 -9.72 8.17
C GLY A 55 1.10 -8.46 8.51
N ASP A 56 2.41 -8.62 8.72
CA ASP A 56 3.33 -7.51 9.02
C ASP A 56 4.01 -6.92 7.79
N THR A 57 3.76 -7.44 6.58
CA THR A 57 4.42 -6.97 5.37
C THR A 57 3.49 -6.17 4.48
N ALA A 58 4.09 -5.26 3.70
CA ALA A 58 3.38 -4.50 2.68
C ALA A 58 4.29 -4.17 1.49
N PHE A 59 3.68 -3.77 0.38
CA PHE A 59 4.37 -3.15 -0.75
C PHE A 59 3.40 -2.33 -1.60
N ILE A 60 3.96 -1.41 -2.40
CA ILE A 60 3.22 -0.63 -3.40
C ILE A 60 3.77 -0.94 -4.79
N GLN A 61 2.86 -1.22 -5.72
CA GLN A 61 3.13 -1.38 -7.15
C GLN A 61 2.45 -0.24 -7.92
N GLU A 62 3.23 0.47 -8.74
CA GLU A 62 2.76 1.55 -9.60
C GLU A 62 3.12 1.22 -11.05
N ASN A 63 2.12 1.15 -11.94
CA ASN A 63 2.31 0.77 -13.35
C ASN A 63 3.15 -0.52 -13.52
N ASN A 64 2.86 -1.53 -12.70
CA ASN A 64 3.58 -2.82 -12.65
C ASN A 64 5.04 -2.75 -12.18
N ILE A 65 5.45 -1.64 -11.56
CA ILE A 65 6.78 -1.46 -10.97
C ILE A 65 6.62 -1.36 -9.46
N LEU A 66 7.42 -2.11 -8.70
CA LEU A 66 7.44 -1.98 -7.25
C LEU A 66 8.16 -0.69 -6.84
N THR A 67 7.45 0.23 -6.20
CA THR A 67 8.00 1.54 -5.81
C THR A 67 8.25 1.65 -4.31
N PHE A 68 7.50 0.90 -3.50
CA PHE A 68 7.74 0.70 -2.06
C PHE A 68 7.87 -0.80 -1.82
N THR A 69 9.08 -1.25 -1.50
CA THR A 69 9.42 -2.67 -1.35
C THR A 69 9.85 -3.01 0.06
N ASP A 70 9.67 -4.28 0.42
CA ASP A 70 10.10 -4.86 1.70
C ASP A 70 9.66 -4.04 2.91
N CYS A 71 8.39 -3.59 2.87
CA CYS A 71 7.82 -2.80 3.93
C CYS A 71 7.42 -3.68 5.11
N ILE A 72 7.89 -3.36 6.30
CA ILE A 72 7.62 -4.08 7.56
C ILE A 72 6.89 -3.16 8.53
N ARG A 73 5.86 -3.71 9.19
CA ARG A 73 5.08 -2.99 10.19
C ARG A 73 5.94 -2.61 11.39
N SER A 74 5.89 -1.32 11.75
CA SER A 74 6.51 -0.71 12.93
C SER A 74 5.53 0.20 13.65
#